data_AF-A0A4R9BNF3-F1
#
_entry.id   AF-A0A4R9BNF3-F1
#
_cell.length_a   1.000
_cell.length_b   1.000
_cell.length_c   1.000
_cell.angle_alpha   90.00
_cell.angle_beta   90.00
_cell.angle_gamma   90.00
#
_symmetry.space_group_name_H-M   'P 1'
#
loop_
_entity.id
_entity.type
_entity.pdbx_description
1 polymer ?
#
loop_
_entity_poly.entity_id
_entity_poly.type
_entity_poly.pdbx_seq_one_letter_code
_entity_poly.pdbx_strand_id
1 'polypeptide(L)'
;MSRTQPQPEPQPDQQPATGSAAAGWTTLTFVYLALAIVGLIGTWTWNIQAILAASDFIGDWTMSGPAVSSLTTDLLVVAIAGSVFIIVEARRLGMKAGWAYVVLGLVTAFAFTFPLFLAMRERRLVRGR
;
A
#
# COMPACT_ATOMS: atom_id res chain seq x y z
N MET A 1 41.16 56.90 -24.34
CA MET A 1 39.95 56.18 -24.81
C MET A 1 39.80 54.92 -23.98
N SER A 2 39.09 54.99 -22.85
CA SER A 2 38.85 53.84 -21.97
C SER A 2 37.54 53.16 -22.37
N ARG A 3 37.64 51.96 -22.95
CA ARG A 3 36.48 51.10 -23.24
C ARG A 3 35.92 50.59 -21.92
N THR A 4 34.76 51.10 -21.50
CA THR A 4 33.95 50.49 -20.45
C THR A 4 33.47 49.13 -20.98
N GLN A 5 33.98 48.03 -20.42
CA GLN A 5 33.41 46.72 -20.72
C GLN A 5 32.03 46.59 -20.07
N PRO A 6 31.00 46.07 -20.77
CA PRO A 6 29.72 45.76 -20.15
C PRO A 6 29.90 44.67 -19.09
N GLN A 7 29.31 44.87 -17.92
CA GLN A 7 29.29 43.86 -16.86
C GLN A 7 28.52 42.61 -17.33
N PRO A 8 28.97 41.39 -16.98
CA PRO A 8 28.23 40.18 -17.30
C PRO A 8 26.87 40.18 -16.60
N GLU A 9 25.82 39.84 -17.35
CA GLU A 9 24.45 39.74 -16.82
C GLU A 9 24.41 38.76 -15.63
N PRO A 10 23.62 39.05 -14.58
CA PRO A 10 23.37 38.09 -13.52
C PRO A 10 22.72 36.85 -14.11
N GLN A 11 23.38 35.71 -13.98
CA GLN A 11 22.88 34.42 -14.45
C GLN A 11 21.54 34.10 -13.76
N PRO A 12 20.44 33.90 -14.48
CA PRO A 12 19.20 33.44 -13.87
C PRO A 12 19.41 32.01 -13.37
N ASP A 13 18.89 31.76 -12.18
CA ASP A 13 18.56 30.44 -11.64
C ASP A 13 19.70 29.63 -11.01
N GLN A 14 19.87 29.85 -9.69
CA GLN A 14 20.04 28.74 -8.76
C GLN A 14 19.01 28.85 -7.64
N GLN A 15 17.75 28.61 -7.99
CA GLN A 15 16.76 28.24 -6.99
C GLN A 15 17.17 26.88 -6.39
N PRO A 16 17.33 26.77 -5.06
CA PRO A 16 17.67 25.50 -4.43
C PRO A 16 16.58 24.48 -4.74
N ALA A 17 16.97 23.38 -5.40
CA ALA A 17 16.11 22.24 -5.65
C ALA A 17 15.47 21.80 -4.32
N THR A 18 14.20 22.14 -4.12
CA THR A 18 13.43 21.79 -2.93
C THR A 18 13.18 20.28 -2.93
N GLY A 19 14.01 19.56 -2.16
CA GLY A 19 13.60 18.38 -1.38
C GLY A 19 13.25 17.09 -2.15
N SER A 20 14.26 16.26 -2.37
CA SER A 20 14.22 14.78 -2.38
C SER A 20 13.12 14.09 -3.18
N ALA A 21 13.09 14.31 -4.49
CA ALA A 21 12.45 13.40 -5.46
C ALA A 21 13.32 12.15 -5.77
N ALA A 22 14.19 11.72 -4.85
CA ALA A 22 15.23 10.71 -5.12
C ALA A 22 14.98 9.32 -4.51
N ALA A 23 13.97 9.17 -3.65
CA ALA A 23 13.61 7.87 -3.09
C ALA A 23 12.09 7.76 -3.08
N GLY A 24 11.52 6.66 -3.59
CA GLY A 24 10.06 6.47 -3.77
C GLY A 24 9.19 6.50 -2.50
N TRP A 25 9.61 7.18 -1.44
CA TRP A 25 8.95 7.37 -0.17
C TRP A 25 8.15 8.67 -0.17
N THR A 26 6.95 8.59 -0.72
CA THR A 26 5.98 9.70 -0.72
C THR A 26 5.15 9.68 0.56
N THR A 27 4.48 10.79 0.88
CA THR A 27 3.48 10.84 1.96
C THR A 27 2.46 9.70 1.83
N LEU A 28 2.02 9.41 0.61
CA LEU A 28 1.08 8.34 0.32
C LEU A 28 1.65 6.95 0.66
N THR A 29 2.94 6.73 0.40
CA THR A 29 3.63 5.48 0.80
C THR A 29 3.56 5.29 2.32
N PHE A 30 3.80 6.35 3.10
CA PHE A 30 3.73 6.28 4.56
C PHE A 30 2.30 6.06 5.08
N VAL A 31 1.30 6.70 4.47
CA VAL A 31 -0.11 6.47 4.79
C VAL A 31 -0.46 4.99 4.61
N TYR A 32 -0.09 4.38 3.47
CA TYR A 32 -0.37 2.98 3.22
C TYR A 32 0.39 2.03 4.16
N LEU A 33 1.63 2.34 4.54
CA LEU A 33 2.36 1.54 5.53
C LEU A 33 1.75 1.64 6.92
N ALA A 34 1.30 2.83 7.33
CA ALA A 34 0.60 3.01 8.59
C ALA A 34 -0.71 2.20 8.63
N LEU A 35 -1.49 2.27 7.54
CA LEU A 35 -2.71 1.46 7.40
C LEU A 35 -2.40 -0.04 7.41
N ALA A 36 -1.31 -0.49 6.79
CA ALA A 36 -0.87 -1.89 6.85
C ALA A 36 -0.60 -2.31 8.30
N ILE A 37 0.16 -1.51 9.06
CA ILE A 37 0.47 -1.80 10.47
C ILE A 37 -0.81 -1.87 11.31
N VAL A 38 -1.71 -0.90 11.16
CA VAL A 38 -3.01 -0.88 11.85
C VAL A 38 -3.84 -2.11 11.49
N GLY A 39 -3.91 -2.46 10.20
CA GLY A 39 -4.61 -3.64 9.73
C GLY A 39 -4.02 -4.94 10.30
N LEU A 40 -2.70 -5.04 10.38
CA LEU A 40 -2.03 -6.22 10.93
C LEU A 40 -2.32 -6.37 12.43
N ILE A 41 -2.09 -5.31 13.22
CA ILE A 41 -2.34 -5.31 14.66
C ILE A 41 -3.82 -5.58 14.95
N GLY A 42 -4.72 -4.87 14.26
CA GLY A 42 -6.15 -5.01 14.45
C GLY A 42 -6.64 -6.43 14.18
N THR A 43 -6.32 -6.99 13.01
CA THR A 43 -6.79 -8.32 12.63
C THR A 43 -6.14 -9.44 13.44
N TRP A 44 -4.83 -9.37 13.71
CA TRP A 44 -4.15 -10.41 14.47
C TRP A 44 -4.53 -10.45 15.95
N THR A 45 -4.93 -9.32 16.53
CA THR A 45 -5.48 -9.30 17.90
C THR A 45 -6.68 -10.24 18.00
N TRP A 46 -7.61 -10.17 17.05
CA TRP A 46 -8.80 -11.03 17.00
C TRP A 46 -8.47 -12.46 16.59
N ASN A 47 -7.61 -12.65 15.58
CA ASN A 47 -7.22 -13.99 15.13
C ASN A 47 -6.55 -14.79 16.25
N ILE A 48 -5.66 -14.17 17.03
CA ILE A 48 -5.02 -14.84 18.18
C ILE A 48 -6.06 -15.25 19.21
N GLN A 49 -6.99 -14.37 19.56
CA GLN A 49 -8.06 -14.71 20.52
C GLN A 49 -8.91 -15.89 20.04
N ALA A 50 -9.31 -15.89 18.77
CA ALA A 50 -10.11 -16.97 18.19
C ALA A 50 -9.34 -18.29 18.10
N ILE A 51 -8.02 -18.27 17.82
CA ILE A 51 -7.15 -19.46 17.89
C ILE A 51 -7.09 -20.00 19.32
N LEU A 52 -6.86 -19.12 20.30
CA LEU A 52 -6.79 -19.51 21.72
C LEU A 52 -8.13 -20.04 22.25
N ALA A 53 -9.25 -19.53 21.70
CA ALA A 53 -10.60 -19.98 22.02
C ALA A 53 -11.04 -21.23 21.24
N ALA A 54 -10.22 -21.73 20.31
CA ALA A 54 -10.57 -22.81 19.38
C ALA A 54 -11.91 -22.57 18.65
N SER A 55 -12.15 -21.32 18.23
CA SER A 55 -13.39 -20.90 17.57
C SER A 55 -13.64 -21.65 16.26
N ASP A 56 -14.90 -21.97 15.99
CA ASP A 56 -15.34 -22.39 14.66
C ASP A 56 -15.47 -21.17 13.75
N PHE A 57 -14.36 -20.77 13.15
CA PHE A 57 -14.29 -19.61 12.24
C PHE A 57 -15.32 -19.67 11.11
N ILE A 58 -15.60 -20.85 10.56
CA ILE A 58 -16.52 -20.99 9.42
C ILE A 58 -17.97 -20.82 9.90
N GLY A 59 -18.31 -21.44 11.03
CA GLY A 59 -19.60 -21.25 11.69
C GLY A 59 -19.84 -19.79 12.08
N ASP A 60 -18.86 -19.16 12.71
CA ASP A 60 -18.94 -17.76 13.17
C ASP A 60 -19.16 -16.78 12.00
N TRP A 61 -18.53 -17.03 10.85
CA TRP A 61 -18.69 -16.18 9.66
C TRP A 61 -20.08 -16.28 9.02
N THR A 62 -20.74 -17.42 9.16
CA THR A 62 -22.00 -17.72 8.46
C THR A 62 -23.23 -17.60 9.36
N MET A 63 -23.07 -17.74 10.67
CA MET A 63 -24.18 -17.86 11.62
C MET A 63 -24.31 -16.70 12.63
N SER A 64 -23.40 -15.71 12.60
CA SER A 64 -23.42 -14.55 13.52
C SER A 64 -24.47 -13.46 13.19
N GLY A 65 -25.45 -13.79 12.34
CA GLY A 65 -26.55 -12.91 11.96
C GLY A 65 -26.27 -11.97 10.77
N PRO A 66 -27.32 -11.30 10.24
CA PRO A 66 -27.25 -10.62 8.94
C PRO A 66 -26.19 -9.52 8.83
N ALA A 67 -25.94 -8.76 9.90
CA ALA A 67 -24.96 -7.67 9.88
C ALA A 67 -23.53 -8.19 9.68
N VAL A 68 -23.16 -9.28 10.39
CA VAL A 68 -21.84 -9.92 10.23
C VAL A 68 -21.73 -10.57 8.87
N SER A 69 -22.77 -11.29 8.42
CA SER A 69 -22.77 -11.91 7.09
C SER A 69 -22.64 -10.89 5.96
N SER A 70 -23.28 -9.72 6.09
CA SER A 70 -23.13 -8.62 5.13
C SER A 70 -21.69 -8.11 5.08
N LEU A 71 -21.08 -7.82 6.23
CA LEU A 71 -19.69 -7.36 6.31
C LEU A 71 -18.71 -8.40 5.76
N THR A 72 -18.90 -9.68 6.08
CA THR A 72 -18.10 -10.78 5.53
C THR A 72 -18.23 -10.83 4.01
N THR A 73 -19.45 -10.68 3.47
CA THR A 73 -19.69 -10.66 2.03
C THR A 73 -18.97 -9.49 1.37
N ASP A 74 -19.08 -8.29 1.93
CA ASP A 74 -18.39 -7.09 1.43
C ASP A 74 -16.88 -7.30 1.39
N LEU A 75 -16.31 -7.83 2.47
CA LEU A 75 -14.87 -8.11 2.58
C LEU A 75 -14.42 -9.18 1.58
N LEU A 76 -15.19 -10.25 1.36
CA LEU A 76 -14.87 -11.28 0.38
C LEU A 76 -14.86 -10.72 -1.05
N VAL A 77 -15.87 -9.94 -1.41
CA VAL A 77 -15.95 -9.31 -2.74
C VAL A 77 -14.77 -8.37 -2.96
N VAL A 78 -14.45 -7.51 -1.98
CA VAL A 78 -13.31 -6.58 -2.06
C VAL A 78 -11.98 -7.34 -2.08
N ALA A 79 -11.82 -8.41 -1.31
CA ALA A 79 -10.60 -9.21 -1.31
C ALA A 79 -10.35 -9.90 -2.66
N ILE A 80 -11.40 -10.40 -3.30
CA ILE A 80 -11.30 -11.00 -4.64
C ILE A 80 -10.92 -9.92 -5.67
N ALA A 81 -11.68 -8.83 -5.73
CA ALA A 81 -11.42 -7.73 -6.67
C ALA A 81 -10.02 -7.14 -6.47
N GLY A 82 -9.63 -6.93 -5.22
CA GLY A 82 -8.31 -6.42 -4.85
C GLY A 82 -7.18 -7.41 -5.13
N SER A 83 -7.41 -8.72 -5.02
CA SER A 83 -6.44 -9.75 -5.42
C SER A 83 -6.20 -9.74 -6.94
N VAL A 84 -7.27 -9.59 -7.73
CA VAL A 84 -7.16 -9.40 -9.19
C VAL A 84 -6.36 -8.13 -9.48
N PHE A 85 -6.67 -7.02 -8.82
CA PHE A 85 -5.93 -5.77 -8.96
C PHE A 85 -4.44 -5.93 -8.63
N ILE A 86 -4.10 -6.55 -7.49
CA ILE A 86 -2.71 -6.83 -7.09
C ILE A 86 -1.97 -7.54 -8.22
N ILE A 87 -2.53 -8.62 -8.75
CA ILE A 87 -1.88 -9.45 -9.76
C ILE A 87 -1.70 -8.67 -11.06
N VAL A 88 -2.76 -8.03 -11.55
CA VAL A 88 -2.74 -7.28 -12.82
C VAL A 88 -1.77 -6.11 -12.74
N GLU A 89 -1.84 -5.33 -11.66
CA GLU A 89 -1.02 -4.13 -11.49
C GLU A 89 0.45 -4.47 -11.23
N ALA A 90 0.74 -5.52 -10.45
CA ALA A 90 2.10 -6.00 -10.26
C ALA A 90 2.74 -6.40 -11.60
N ARG A 91 1.99 -7.07 -12.48
CA ARG A 91 2.45 -7.41 -13.84
C ARG A 91 2.70 -6.16 -14.68
N ARG A 92 1.78 -5.19 -14.66
CA ARG A 92 1.94 -3.90 -15.38
C ARG A 92 3.19 -3.15 -14.94
N LEU A 93 3.54 -3.20 -13.65
CA LEU A 93 4.70 -2.51 -13.09
C LEU A 93 6.00 -3.35 -13.09
N GLY A 94 5.99 -4.55 -13.70
CA GLY A 94 7.16 -5.43 -13.77
C GLY A 94 7.61 -5.98 -12.41
N MET A 95 6.70 -6.13 -11.45
CA MET A 95 6.98 -6.72 -10.13
C MET A 95 6.97 -8.26 -10.22
N LYS A 96 8.12 -8.90 -10.00
CA LYS A 96 8.28 -10.36 -10.15
C LYS A 96 7.42 -11.22 -9.21
N ALA A 97 7.06 -10.70 -8.04
CA ALA A 97 6.39 -11.46 -6.97
C ALA A 97 5.03 -10.87 -6.55
N GLY A 98 4.26 -10.28 -7.48
CA GLY A 98 2.94 -9.72 -7.17
C GLY A 98 1.97 -10.70 -6.51
N TRP A 99 2.02 -11.98 -6.92
CA TRP A 99 1.20 -13.05 -6.35
C TRP A 99 1.48 -13.31 -4.86
N ALA A 100 2.69 -12.98 -4.38
CA ALA A 100 3.07 -13.21 -2.98
C ALA A 100 2.22 -12.37 -2.02
N TYR A 101 1.71 -11.20 -2.45
CA TYR A 101 0.79 -10.40 -1.64
C TYR A 101 -0.57 -11.06 -1.46
N VAL A 102 -1.05 -11.80 -2.47
CA VAL A 102 -2.30 -12.56 -2.38
C VAL A 102 -2.14 -13.71 -1.39
N VAL A 103 -1.06 -14.48 -1.52
CA VAL A 103 -0.74 -15.57 -0.58
C VAL A 103 -0.54 -15.04 0.83
N LEU A 104 0.19 -13.94 0.99
CA LEU A 104 0.35 -13.29 2.29
C LEU A 104 -1.01 -12.87 2.86
N GLY A 105 -1.94 -12.40 2.01
CA GLY A 105 -3.28 -11.99 2.42
C GLY A 105 -4.10 -13.13 3.00
N LEU A 106 -3.95 -14.34 2.44
CA LEU A 106 -4.58 -15.55 2.94
C LEU A 106 -3.98 -16.02 4.28
N VAL A 107 -2.68 -15.84 4.48
CA VAL A 107 -1.96 -16.24 5.71
C VAL A 107 -2.15 -15.24 6.85
N THR A 108 -2.28 -13.95 6.53
CA THR A 108 -2.31 -12.87 7.52
C THR A 108 -3.68 -12.22 7.58
N ALA A 109 -3.93 -11.20 6.77
CA ALA A 109 -5.22 -10.58 6.55
C ALA A 109 -5.15 -9.65 5.34
N PHE A 110 -6.24 -9.57 4.56
CA PHE A 110 -6.32 -8.64 3.43
C PHE A 110 -6.20 -7.16 3.85
N ALA A 111 -6.71 -6.82 5.04
CA ALA A 111 -6.60 -5.48 5.64
C ALA A 111 -5.14 -5.04 5.91
N PHE A 112 -4.20 -5.98 6.02
CA PHE A 112 -2.77 -5.70 6.10
C PHE A 112 -2.11 -5.70 4.71
N THR A 113 -2.35 -6.75 3.93
CA THR A 113 -1.56 -7.00 2.71
C THR A 113 -1.92 -6.08 1.57
N PHE A 114 -3.18 -5.66 1.47
CA PHE A 114 -3.60 -4.74 0.42
C PHE A 114 -2.96 -3.35 0.59
N PRO A 115 -3.01 -2.69 1.76
CA PRO A 115 -2.26 -1.45 1.99
C PRO A 115 -0.74 -1.62 1.80
N LEU A 116 -0.15 -2.74 2.25
CA LEU A 116 1.27 -3.01 2.02
C LEU A 116 1.60 -3.08 0.52
N PHE A 117 0.74 -3.72 -0.28
CA PHE A 117 0.89 -3.73 -1.74
C PHE A 117 0.80 -2.32 -2.32
N LEU A 118 -0.16 -1.49 -1.89
CA LEU A 118 -0.32 -0.12 -2.35
C LEU A 118 0.93 0.74 -2.06
N ALA A 119 1.55 0.57 -0.88
CA ALA A 119 2.81 1.25 -0.56
C ALA A 119 3.92 0.85 -1.54
N MET A 120 4.05 -0.44 -1.85
CA MET A 120 5.09 -0.94 -2.75
C MET A 120 4.81 -0.57 -4.22
N ARG A 121 3.53 -0.52 -4.60
CA ARG A 121 3.07 0.00 -5.88
C ARG A 121 3.48 1.46 -6.06
N GLU A 122 3.23 2.31 -5.07
CA GLU A 122 3.59 3.73 -5.12
C GLU A 122 5.09 3.94 -5.29
N ARG A 123 5.90 3.19 -4.52
CA ARG A 123 7.36 3.19 -4.66
C ARG A 123 7.82 2.81 -6.07
N ARG A 124 7.12 1.88 -6.74
CA ARG A 124 7.44 1.47 -8.12
C ARG A 124 7.03 2.52 -9.14
N LEU A 125 5.88 3.16 -8.96
CA LEU A 125 5.43 4.24 -9.83
C LEU A 125 6.38 5.44 -9.80
N VAL A 126 6.84 5.85 -8.62
CA VAL A 126 7.77 6.98 -8.49
C VAL A 126 9.13 6.68 -9.12
N ARG A 127 9.61 5.43 -9.02
CA ARG A 127 10.87 5.01 -9.66
C ARG A 127 10.80 4.86 -11.18
N GLY A 128 9.60 4.75 -11.74
CA GLY A 128 9.35 4.60 -13.17
C GLY A 128 9.00 5.91 -13.88
N ARG A 129 8.94 7.03 -13.15
CA ARG A 129 8.91 8.39 -13.70
C ARG A 129 10.33 8.92 -13.82
#